data_AF-A0A415IAB9-F1
#
_entry.id   AF-A0A415IAB9-F1
#
_cell.length_a   1.000
_cell.length_b   1.000
_cell.length_c   1.000
_cell.angle_alpha   90.00
_cell.angle_beta   90.00
_cell.angle_gamma   90.00
#
_symmetry.space_group_name_H-M   'P 1'
#
loop_
_entity.id
_entity.type
_entity.pdbx_description
1 polymer ?
#
loop_
_entity_poly.entity_id
_entity_poly.type
_entity_poly.pdbx_seq_one_letter_code
_entity_poly.pdbx_strand_id
1 'polypeptide(L)' 'MKPIGVLIKEELERQERSITWFAHKLSCDRSNVYRLFQKESIDTNLLARISLLLGRDFFSDLSEYIKQKGLSQDSQ' A
#
# COMPACT_ATOMS: atom_id res chain seq x y z
N MET A 1 -3.22 -2.88 -11.60
CA MET A 1 -3.16 -2.84 -10.12
C MET A 1 -3.73 -1.52 -9.66
N LYS A 2 -4.47 -1.47 -8.55
CA LYS A 2 -4.87 -0.18 -7.93
C LYS A 2 -3.62 0.57 -7.42
N PRO A 3 -3.66 1.91 -7.30
CA PRO A 3 -2.58 2.68 -6.68
C PRO A 3 -2.25 2.13 -5.28
N ILE A 4 -0.97 2.09 -4.92
CA ILE A 4 -0.56 1.48 -3.64
C ILE A 4 -1.18 2.20 -2.44
N GLY A 5 -1.34 3.53 -2.52
CA GLY A 5 -1.99 4.33 -1.49
C GLY A 5 -3.44 3.93 -1.25
N VAL A 6 -4.17 3.56 -2.32
CA VAL A 6 -5.56 3.09 -2.22
C VAL A 6 -5.61 1.72 -1.54
N LEU A 7 -4.73 0.79 -1.91
CA LEU A 7 -4.67 -0.53 -1.27
C LEU A 7 -4.39 -0.44 0.24
N ILE A 8 -3.47 0.45 0.64
CA ILE A 8 -3.15 0.68 2.05
C ILE A 8 -4.36 1.27 2.78
N LYS A 9 -5.09 2.21 2.15
CA LYS A 9 -6.31 2.79 2.73
C LYS A 9 -7.39 1.73 2.94
N GLU A 10 -7.66 0.91 1.92
CA GLU A 10 -8.65 -0.17 1.98
C GLU A 10 -8.32 -1.16 3.10
N GLU A 11 -7.03 -1.52 3.26
CA GLU A 11 -6.61 -2.42 4.33
C GLU A 11 -6.74 -1.80 5.73
N LEU A 12 -6.43 -0.50 5.87
CA LEU A 12 -6.62 0.21 7.14
C LEU A 12 -8.11 0.27 7.54
N GLU A 13 -8.98 0.56 6.58
CA GLU A 13 -10.44 0.60 6.75
C GLU A 13 -11.00 -0.79 7.08
N ARG A 14 -10.52 -1.85 6.42
CA ARG A 14 -10.88 -3.25 6.70
C ARG A 14 -10.54 -3.67 8.13
N GLN A 15 -9.48 -3.11 8.72
CA GLN A 15 -9.10 -3.34 10.10
C GLN A 15 -9.80 -2.43 11.11
N GLU A 16 -10.71 -1.56 10.64
CA GLU A 16 -11.43 -0.58 11.46
C GLU A 16 -10.49 0.36 12.25
N ARG A 17 -9.30 0.62 11.70
CA ARG A 17 -8.29 1.47 12.32
C ARG A 17 -8.42 2.92 11.87
N SER A 18 -8.24 3.85 12.80
CA SER A 18 -8.35 5.27 12.49
C SER A 18 -7.10 5.81 11.79
N ILE A 19 -7.28 6.87 11.00
CA ILE A 19 -6.17 7.64 10.39
C ILE A 19 -5.21 8.16 11.47
N THR A 20 -5.74 8.61 12.61
CA THR A 20 -4.93 9.07 13.76
C THR A 20 -4.04 7.96 14.30
N TRP A 21 -4.58 6.74 14.45
CA TRP A 21 -3.81 5.58 14.88
C TRP A 21 -2.68 5.28 13.89
N PHE A 22 -2.97 5.33 12.60
CA PHE A 22 -2.00 5.04 11.55
C PHE A 22 -0.88 6.08 11.48
N ALA A 23 -1.23 7.36 11.54
CA ALA A 23 -0.29 8.48 11.59
C ALA A 23 0.67 8.35 12.78
N HIS A 24 0.13 8.03 13.97
CA HIS A 24 0.92 7.80 15.17
C HIS A 24 1.91 6.63 15.00
N LYS A 25 1.46 5.50 14.43
CA LYS A 25 2.31 4.32 14.20
C LYS A 25 3.39 4.53 13.14
N LEU A 26 3.16 5.43 12.19
CA LEU A 26 4.14 5.82 11.19
C LEU A 26 5.04 6.98 11.63
N SER A 27 4.78 7.56 12.80
CA SER A 27 5.46 8.75 13.33
C SER A 27 5.34 9.95 12.38
N CYS A 28 4.14 10.17 11.83
CA CYS A 28 3.84 11.27 10.92
C CYS A 28 2.51 11.95 11.28
N ASP A 29 2.23 13.08 10.65
CA ASP A 29 0.94 13.76 10.79
C ASP A 29 -0.16 13.16 9.88
N ARG A 30 -1.42 13.51 10.19
CA ARG A 30 -2.59 13.05 9.43
C ARG A 30 -2.55 13.51 7.96
N SER A 31 -2.00 14.69 7.67
CA SER A 31 -1.90 15.22 6.31
C SER A 31 -0.98 14.36 5.44
N ASN A 32 0.10 13.81 6.01
CA ASN A 32 0.96 12.86 5.32
C ASN A 32 0.26 11.54 5.04
N VAL A 33 -0.61 11.08 5.93
CA VAL A 33 -1.46 9.90 5.68
C VAL A 33 -2.46 10.16 4.55
N TYR A 34 -3.12 11.32 4.52
CA TYR A 34 -4.00 11.67 3.39
C TYR A 34 -3.25 11.73 2.06
N ARG A 35 -2.04 12.32 2.04
CA ARG A 35 -1.19 12.33 0.84
C ARG A 35 -0.75 10.93 0.45
N LEU A 36 -0.41 10.08 1.41
CA LEU A 36 -0.03 8.68 1.19
C LEU A 36 -1.12 7.91 0.46
N PHE A 37 -2.39 8.08 0.84
CA PHE A 37 -3.51 7.40 0.19
C PHE A 37 -3.74 7.81 -1.27
N GLN A 38 -3.17 8.94 -1.70
CA GLN A 38 -3.25 9.43 -3.09
C GLN A 38 -2.04 9.00 -3.93
N LYS A 39 -1.08 8.26 -3.36
CA LYS A 39 0.13 7.85 -4.07
C LYS A 39 -0.10 6.62 -4.94
N GLU A 40 0.33 6.74 -6.20
CA GLU A 40 0.49 5.62 -7.13
C GLU A 40 1.57 4.63 -6.65
N SER A 41 2.68 5.17 -6.15
CA SER A 41 3.83 4.43 -5.66
C SER A 41 4.42 5.08 -4.41
N ILE A 42 5.12 4.27 -3.61
CA ILE A 42 5.86 4.70 -2.43
C ILE A 42 7.21 3.99 -2.39
N ASP A 43 8.14 4.47 -1.57
CA ASP A 43 9.41 3.79 -1.40
C ASP A 43 9.23 2.42 -0.73
N THR A 44 10.13 1.49 -1.04
CA THR A 44 10.03 0.10 -0.59
C THR A 44 10.21 -0.06 0.92
N ASN A 45 10.96 0.84 1.58
CA ASN A 45 11.12 0.79 3.03
C ASN A 45 9.84 1.22 3.76
N LEU A 46 9.18 2.28 3.28
CA LEU A 46 7.86 2.67 3.79
C LEU A 46 6.82 1.58 3.52
N LEU A 47 6.84 0.97 2.33
CA LEU A 47 5.95 -0.16 2.01
C LEU A 47 6.18 -1.34 2.95
N ALA A 48 7.43 -1.71 3.24
CA ALA A 48 7.76 -2.77 4.19
C ALA A 48 7.26 -2.45 5.61
N ARG A 49 7.50 -1.23 6.09
CA ARG A 49 7.00 -0.79 7.41
C ARG A 49 5.48 -0.86 7.50
N ILE A 50 4.76 -0.41 6.47
CA ILE A 50 3.30 -0.47 6.41
C ILE A 50 2.81 -1.91 6.32
N SER A 51 3.47 -2.75 5.53
CA SER A 51 3.15 -4.18 5.38
C SER A 51 3.21 -4.89 6.74
N LEU A 52 4.28 -4.66 7.50
CA LEU A 52 4.44 -5.21 8.84
C LEU A 52 3.42 -4.64 9.84
N LEU A 53 3.17 -3.33 9.78
CA LEU A 53 2.23 -2.66 10.69
C LEU A 53 0.79 -3.13 10.51
N LEU A 54 0.38 -3.38 9.26
CA LEU A 54 -0.96 -3.85 8.91
C LEU A 54 -1.02 -5.38 8.81
N GLY A 55 0.10 -6.11 8.82
CA GLY A 55 0.11 -7.56 8.68
C GLY A 55 -0.40 -8.04 7.32
N ARG A 56 -0.22 -7.23 6.26
CA ARG A 56 -0.59 -7.55 4.87
C ARG A 56 0.63 -7.41 3.99
N ASP A 57 0.88 -8.41 3.14
CA ASP A 57 1.98 -8.36 2.18
C ASP A 57 1.56 -7.59 0.92
N PHE A 58 1.90 -6.30 0.88
CA PHE A 58 1.66 -5.47 -0.30
C PHE A 58 2.66 -5.72 -1.45
N PHE A 59 3.78 -6.39 -1.20
CA PHE A 59 4.73 -6.76 -2.26
C PHE A 59 4.19 -7.91 -3.10
N SER A 60 3.41 -8.82 -2.51
CA SER A 60 2.72 -9.87 -3.25
C SER A 60 1.76 -9.30 -4.30
N ASP A 61 1.02 -8.23 -3.98
CA ASP A 61 0.15 -7.55 -4.96
C ASP A 61 0.96 -7.00 -6.15
N LEU A 62 2.13 -6.40 -5.88
CA LEU A 62 3.03 -5.89 -6.92
C LEU A 62 3.61 -7.04 -7.77
N SER A 63 4.03 -8.12 -7.13
CA SER A 63 4.56 -9.32 -7.80
C SER A 63 3.52 -9.94 -8.72
N GLU A 64 2.27 -10.07 -8.24
CA GLU A 64 1.18 -10.61 -9.04
C GLU A 64 0.85 -9.72 -10.23
N TYR A 65 0.82 -8.39 -10.03
CA TYR A 65 0.64 -7.45 -11.14
C TYR A 65 1.71 -7.60 -12.22
N ILE A 66 2.99 -7.76 -11.83
CA ILE A 66 4.09 -7.99 -12.78
C ILE A 66 3.88 -9.32 -13.52
N LYS A 67 3.49 -10.39 -12.84
CA LYS A 67 3.20 -11.69 -13.47
C LYS A 67 2.08 -11.57 -14.50
N GLN A 68 0.97 -10.91 -14.15
CA GLN A 68 -0.17 -10.70 -15.05
C GLN A 68 0.23 -9.85 -16.28
N LYS A 69 1.04 -8.80 -16.08
CA LYS A 69 1.57 -7.97 -17.17
C LYS A 69 2.57 -8.71 -18.05
N GLY A 70 3.47 -9.50 -17.45
CA GLY A 70 4.48 -10.30 -18.15
C GLY A 70 3.87 -11.41 -19.01
N LEU A 71 2.87 -12.13 -18.48
CA LEU A 71 2.11 -13.15 -19.23
C LEU A 71 1.34 -12.58 -20.44
N SER A 72 1.06 -11.27 -20.45
CA SER A 72 0.39 -10.60 -21.57
C SER A 72 1.35 -10.19 -22.69
N GLN A 73 2.67 -10.21 -22.45
CA GLN A 73 3.70 -9.81 -23.43
C GLN A 73 4.24 -11.00 -24.24
N ASP A 74 4.17 -12.22 -23.70
CA ASP A 74 4.64 -13.45 -24.37
C ASP A 74 3.63 -14.05 -25.37
N SER A 75 2.50 -13.36 -25.62
CA SER A 75 1.45 -13.78 -26.55
C SER A 75 1.36 -12.92 -27.82
N GLN A 76 2.42 -12.17 -28.17
CA GLN A 76 2.52 -11.41 -29.43
C GLN A 76 3.75 -11.80 -30.23
#